data_AF-A0A3N5LGM3-F1
#
_entry.id   AF-A0A3N5LGM3-F1
#
_cell.length_a   1.000
_cell.length_b   1.000
_cell.length_c   1.000
_cell.angle_alpha   90.00
_cell.angle_beta   90.00
_cell.angle_gamma   90.00
#
_symmetry.space_group_name_H-M   'P 1'
#
loop_
_entity.id
_entity.type
_entity.pdbx_description
1 polymer ?
#
loop_
_entity_poly.entity_id
_entity_poly.type
_entity_poly.pdbx_seq_one_letter_code
_entity_poly.pdbx_strand_id
1 'polypeptide(L)' 'MKTTGKCPKCGSTEIYTNEKLSKRGERSILAVTSWVQVYVLNYVCLSCGYFEEYIEKLNEKELEKFKTEWNKINPH' A
#
# COMPACT_ATOMS: atom_id res chain seq x y z
N MET A 1 -3.82 -1.53 -10.42
CA MET A 1 -3.10 -2.78 -10.75
C MET A 1 -3.55 -3.95 -9.89
N LYS A 2 -3.67 -3.80 -8.57
CA LYS A 2 -4.08 -4.88 -7.64
C LYS A 2 -5.35 -5.65 -8.04
N THR A 3 -6.42 -4.95 -8.42
CA THR A 3 -7.72 -5.59 -8.74
C THR A 3 -7.82 -6.06 -10.18
N THR A 4 -7.23 -5.33 -11.13
CA THR A 4 -7.45 -5.54 -12.57
C THR A 4 -6.33 -6.31 -13.26
N GLY A 5 -5.15 -6.44 -12.63
CA GLY A 5 -3.95 -6.96 -13.28
C GLY A 5 -3.44 -6.09 -14.44
N LYS A 6 -3.91 -4.84 -14.56
CA LYS A 6 -3.53 -3.88 -15.62
C LYS A 6 -3.13 -2.53 -15.04
N CYS A 7 -2.19 -1.87 -15.69
CA CYS A 7 -1.76 -0.52 -15.36
C CYS A 7 -2.88 0.48 -15.72
N PRO A 8 -3.39 1.27 -14.77
CA PRO A 8 -4.45 2.23 -15.05
C PRO A 8 -3.97 3.40 -15.92
N LYS A 9 -2.65 3.63 -16.00
CA LYS A 9 -2.05 4.73 -16.77
C LYS A 9 -1.79 4.37 -18.24
N CYS A 10 -1.32 3.15 -18.52
CA CYS A 10 -0.91 2.75 -19.89
C CYS A 10 -1.55 1.45 -20.39
N GLY A 11 -2.35 0.75 -19.59
CA GLY A 11 -3.00 -0.51 -19.97
C GLY A 11 -2.10 -1.76 -19.98
N SER A 12 -0.79 -1.62 -19.80
CA SER A 12 0.16 -2.74 -19.76
C SER A 12 -0.13 -3.73 -18.63
N THR A 13 0.23 -5.00 -18.84
CA THR A 13 0.21 -6.09 -17.85
C THR A 13 1.59 -6.36 -17.24
N GLU A 14 2.63 -5.63 -17.66
CA GLU A 14 4.00 -5.77 -17.14
C GLU A 14 4.11 -5.15 -15.74
N ILE A 15 3.56 -5.87 -14.76
CA ILE A 15 3.30 -5.40 -13.40
C ILE A 15 3.93 -6.36 -12.41
N TYR A 16 4.64 -5.79 -11.43
CA TYR A 16 5.36 -6.52 -10.39
C TYR A 16 4.87 -6.09 -9.01
N THR A 17 4.90 -6.99 -8.04
CA THR A 17 4.45 -6.73 -6.66
C THR A 17 5.31 -7.41 -5.60
N ASN A 18 5.34 -6.85 -4.39
CA ASN A 18 6.01 -7.41 -3.22
C ASN A 18 5.10 -8.33 -2.38
N GLU A 19 3.89 -8.66 -2.83
CA GLU A 19 2.89 -9.42 -2.04
C GLU A 19 3.41 -10.73 -1.43
N LYS A 20 4.34 -11.41 -2.11
CA LYS A 20 4.94 -12.68 -1.66
C LYS A 20 6.36 -12.53 -1.12
N LEU A 21 6.89 -11.31 -1.04
CA LEU A 21 8.22 -11.05 -0.52
C LEU A 21 8.19 -10.97 1.01
N SER A 22 9.35 -11.20 1.64
CA SER A 22 9.47 -11.00 3.08
C SER A 22 9.11 -9.56 3.44
N LYS A 23 8.32 -9.38 4.50
CA LYS A 23 7.87 -8.08 5.02
C LYS A 23 9.00 -7.32 5.72
N ARG A 24 10.09 -7.04 4.99
CA ARG A 24 11.33 -6.44 5.49
C ARG A 24 11.72 -5.29 4.57
N GLY A 25 12.16 -4.17 5.14
CA GLY A 25 12.66 -3.00 4.41
C GLY A 25 11.77 -1.75 4.50
N GLU A 26 12.38 -0.60 4.19
CA GLU A 26 11.86 0.76 4.42
C GLU A 26 10.56 1.10 3.67
N ARG A 27 10.19 0.31 2.65
CA ARG A 27 8.97 0.53 1.84
C ARG A 27 7.97 -0.62 1.88
N SER A 28 8.22 -1.57 2.76
CA SER A 28 7.30 -2.68 3.05
C SER A 28 6.43 -2.37 4.27
N ILE A 29 6.72 -1.28 4.98
CA ILE A 29 6.10 -0.96 6.27
C ILE A 29 5.69 0.50 6.28
N LEU A 30 4.48 0.77 6.77
CA LEU A 30 4.02 2.11 7.12
C LEU A 30 3.91 2.21 8.65
N ALA A 31 4.66 3.13 9.24
CA ALA A 31 4.56 3.42 10.66
C ALA A 31 3.31 4.26 10.93
N VAL A 32 2.39 3.72 11.72
CA VAL A 32 1.18 4.43 12.19
C VAL A 32 1.51 5.18 13.48
N THR A 33 2.26 4.54 14.36
CA THR A 33 2.85 5.12 15.59
C THR A 33 4.26 4.54 15.80
N SER A 34 4.95 4.95 16.87
CA SER A 34 6.22 4.34 17.27
C SER A 34 6.15 2.84 17.56
N TRP A 35 4.96 2.31 17.89
CA TRP A 35 4.75 0.90 18.30
C TRP A 35 3.82 0.12 17.38
N VAL A 36 3.21 0.78 16.40
CA VAL A 36 2.25 0.16 15.47
C VAL A 36 2.71 0.42 14.05
N GLN A 37 2.94 -0.66 13.34
CA GLN A 37 3.43 -0.72 11.98
C GLN A 37 2.51 -1.63 11.18
N VAL A 38 2.19 -1.24 9.95
CA VAL A 38 1.33 -2.02 9.06
C VAL A 38 2.09 -2.35 7.77
N TYR A 39 1.76 -3.50 7.18
CA TYR A 39 2.43 -3.94 5.95
C TYR A 39 1.85 -3.24 4.73
N VAL A 40 2.73 -2.87 3.80
CA VAL A 40 2.39 -2.21 2.54
C VAL A 40 2.70 -3.12 1.36
N LEU A 41 1.68 -3.31 0.53
CA LEU A 41 1.76 -3.93 -0.78
C LEU A 41 2.05 -2.87 -1.84
N ASN A 42 3.08 -3.13 -2.62
CA ASN A 42 3.56 -2.29 -3.70
C ASN A 42 3.20 -2.94 -5.03
N TYR A 43 2.70 -2.16 -6.00
CA TYR A 43 2.57 -2.60 -7.38
C TYR A 43 3.29 -1.60 -8.28
N VAL A 44 4.17 -2.08 -9.15
CA VAL A 44 4.97 -1.27 -10.08
C VAL A 44 4.71 -1.74 -11.50
N CYS A 45 4.36 -0.83 -12.41
CA CYS A 45 4.32 -1.10 -13.84
C CYS A 45 5.68 -0.78 -14.46
N LEU A 46 6.38 -1.78 -14.99
CA LEU A 46 7.70 -1.57 -15.61
C LEU A 46 7.62 -0.95 -17.01
N SER A 47 6.44 -0.94 -17.65
CA SER A 47 6.28 -0.30 -18.96
C SER A 47 6.23 1.23 -18.89
N CYS A 48 5.70 1.81 -17.82
CA CYS A 48 5.50 3.27 -17.73
C CYS A 48 5.92 3.89 -16.39
N GLY A 49 6.42 3.09 -15.45
CA GLY A 49 6.83 3.54 -14.12
C GLY A 49 5.69 3.91 -13.19
N TYR A 50 4.42 3.70 -13.58
CA TYR A 50 3.28 3.93 -12.67
C TYR A 50 3.36 2.98 -11.47
N PHE A 51 3.06 3.52 -10.30
CA PHE A 51 3.24 2.87 -9.02
C PHE A 51 2.06 3.17 -8.09
N GLU A 52 1.62 2.18 -7.34
CA GLU A 52 0.57 2.31 -6.32
C GLU A 52 0.92 1.47 -5.08
N GLU A 53 0.54 1.99 -3.92
CA GLU A 53 0.74 1.37 -2.59
C GLU A 53 -0.61 1.06 -1.96
N TYR A 54 -0.71 -0.08 -1.29
CA TYR A 54 -1.89 -0.51 -0.56
C TYR A 54 -1.49 -1.01 0.82
N ILE A 55 -2.25 -0.64 1.84
CA ILE A 55 -2.12 -1.25 3.16
C ILE A 55 -2.74 -2.65 3.10
N GLU A 56 -2.05 -3.65 3.65
CA GLU A 56 -2.61 -5.00 3.82
C GLU A 56 -3.81 -4.97 4.78
N LYS A 57 -4.54 -6.08 4.93
CA LYS A 57 -5.71 -6.15 5.81
C LYS A 57 -5.35 -5.71 7.23
N LEU A 58 -5.97 -4.61 7.67
CA LEU A 58 -5.82 -4.08 9.01
C LEU A 58 -6.67 -4.85 10.02
N ASN A 59 -6.15 -5.02 11.24
CA ASN A 59 -6.92 -5.45 12.40
C ASN A 59 -7.58 -4.26 13.12
N GLU A 60 -8.47 -4.54 14.08
CA GLU A 60 -9.22 -3.52 14.82
C GLU A 60 -8.30 -2.51 15.53
N LYS A 61 -7.24 -2.99 16.19
CA LYS A 61 -6.28 -2.14 16.89
C LYS A 61 -5.55 -1.19 15.95
N GLU A 62 -5.14 -1.65 14.77
CA GLU A 62 -4.48 -0.81 13.76
C GLU A 62 -5.45 0.22 13.19
N LEU A 63 -6.69 -0.17 12.91
CA LEU A 63 -7.74 0.74 12.45
C LEU A 63 -8.02 1.85 13.46
N GLU A 64 -8.08 1.52 14.75
CA GLU A 64 -8.23 2.51 15.81
C GLU A 64 -7.05 3.49 15.82
N LYS A 65 -5.81 3.01 15.67
CA LYS A 65 -4.64 3.89 15.63
C LYS A 65 -4.64 4.84 14.45
N PHE A 66 -5.08 4.43 13.27
CA PHE A 66 -5.27 5.38 12.18
C PHE A 66 -6.28 6.47 12.52
N LYS A 67 -7.40 6.12 13.17
CA LYS A 67 -8.43 7.09 13.53
C LYS A 67 -8.00 8.07 14.61
N THR A 68 -7.11 7.66 15.53
CA THR A 68 -6.66 8.52 16.63
C THR A 68 -5.43 9.35 16.30
N GLU A 69 -4.53 8.83 15.46
CA GLU A 69 -3.20 9.44 15.24
C GLU A 69 -3.12 10.21 13.91
N TRP A 70 -3.98 9.89 12.94
CA TRP A 70 -3.96 10.52 11.61
C TRP A 70 -5.18 11.40 11.41
N ASN A 71 -4.98 12.56 10.77
CA ASN A 71 -6.06 13.49 10.48
C ASN A 71 -6.95 12.97 9.35
N LYS A 72 -8.24 12.80 9.63
CA LYS A 72 -9.23 12.49 8.61
C LYS A 72 -9.44 13.73 7.72
N ILE A 73 -9.20 13.60 6.43
CA ILE A 73 -9.56 14.62 5.44
C ILE A 73 -11.06 14.48 5.12
N ASN A 74 -11.77 15.60 5.13
CA ASN A 74 -13.15 15.67 4.65
C ASN A 74 -13.13 16.00 3.15
N PRO A 75 -13.83 15.21 2.30
CA PRO A 75 -13.91 15.51 0.87
C PRO A 75 -14.61 16.86 0.64
N HIS A 76 -14.11 17.62 -0.33
CA HIS A 76 -14.75 18.81 -0.87
C HIS A 76 -15.79 18.45 -1.93
#